data_AF-A0A2V4C0U8-F1
#
_entry.id   AF-A0A2V4C0U8-F1
#
_cell.length_a   1.000
_cell.length_b   1.000
_cell.length_c   1.000
_cell.angle_alpha   90.00
_cell.angle_beta   90.00
_cell.angle_gamma   90.00
#
_symmetry.space_group_name_H-M   'P 1'
#
loop_
_entity.id
_entity.type
_entity.pdbx_description
1 polymer ?
#
loop_
_entity_poly.entity_id
_entity_poly.type
_entity_poly.pdbx_seq_one_letter_code
_entity_poly.pdbx_strand_id
1 'polypeptide(L)'
;MKEEIDERLVILHNVLVYCSQVDRLSDGKYNVFSLVERIFINQERGALFSQLAEEKGEIFPHEVRTYKVPEQIERKIKLTKEQIEATNWGGFTKDQLLKTQES
;
A
#
# COMPACT_ATOMS: atom_id res chain seq x y z
N MET A 1 -15.70 -6.17 -2.94
CA MET A 1 -14.48 -6.96 -3.21
C MET A 1 -13.46 -6.18 -4.03
N LYS A 2 -13.62 -6.00 -5.35
CA LYS A 2 -12.66 -5.22 -6.17
C LYS A 2 -12.46 -3.78 -5.70
N GLU A 3 -13.53 -3.06 -5.38
CA GLU A 3 -13.44 -1.68 -4.89
C GLU A 3 -12.68 -1.58 -3.55
N GLU A 4 -12.88 -2.55 -2.65
CA GLU A 4 -12.20 -2.62 -1.36
C GLU A 4 -10.70 -2.95 -1.53
N ILE A 5 -10.36 -3.83 -2.48
CA ILE A 5 -8.96 -4.15 -2.83
C ILE A 5 -8.26 -2.92 -3.41
N ASP A 6 -8.90 -2.22 -4.33
CA ASP A 6 -8.36 -1.01 -4.95
C ASP A 6 -8.09 0.09 -3.91
N GLU A 7 -9.06 0.34 -3.03
CA GLU A 7 -8.90 1.31 -1.94
C GLU A 7 -7.75 0.92 -1.02
N ARG A 8 -7.65 -0.35 -0.66
CA ARG A 8 -6.56 -0.86 0.17
C ARG A 8 -5.21 -0.68 -0.51
N LEU A 9 -5.10 -1.00 -1.80
CA LEU A 9 -3.87 -0.81 -2.59
C LEU A 9 -3.42 0.65 -2.60
N VAL A 10 -4.36 1.59 -2.77
CA VAL A 10 -4.09 3.03 -2.72
C VAL A 10 -3.58 3.45 -1.34
N ILE A 11 -4.22 2.99 -0.26
CA ILE A 11 -3.77 3.28 1.11
C ILE A 11 -2.34 2.78 1.31
N LEU A 12 -2.07 1.51 1.00
CA LEU A 12 -0.76 0.90 1.18
C LEU A 12 0.33 1.57 0.33
N HIS A 13 -0.02 2.01 -0.89
CA HIS A 13 0.89 2.78 -1.73
C HIS A 13 1.19 4.15 -1.13
N ASN A 14 0.16 4.91 -0.75
CA ASN A 14 0.31 6.26 -0.20
C ASN A 14 1.15 6.27 1.08
N VAL A 15 0.93 5.33 2.00
CA VAL A 15 1.76 5.25 3.21
C VAL A 15 3.22 4.95 2.87
N LEU A 16 3.52 4.06 1.92
CA LEU A 16 4.91 3.78 1.53
C LEU A 16 5.58 4.99 0.87
N VAL A 17 4.88 5.72 0.00
CA VAL A 17 5.44 6.90 -0.68
C VAL A 17 5.64 8.03 0.30
N TYR A 18 4.62 8.35 1.12
CA TYR A 18 4.71 9.36 2.16
C TYR A 18 5.92 9.11 3.08
N CYS A 19 6.08 7.88 3.55
CA CYS A 19 7.19 7.53 4.42
C CYS A 19 8.53 7.64 3.71
N SER A 20 8.62 7.27 2.43
CA SER A 20 9.85 7.46 1.66
C SER A 20 10.20 8.93 1.48
N GLN A 21 9.20 9.82 1.39
CA GLN A 21 9.44 11.26 1.35
C GLN A 21 9.87 11.82 2.71
N VAL A 22 9.24 11.41 3.81
CA VAL A 22 9.64 11.84 5.17
C VAL A 22 11.07 11.40 5.47
N ASP A 23 11.42 10.14 5.18
CA ASP A 23 12.77 9.62 5.37
C ASP A 23 13.77 10.43 4.53
N ARG A 24 13.44 10.76 3.26
CA ARG A 24 14.30 11.57 2.39
C ARG A 24 14.48 13.01 2.89
N LEU A 25 13.40 13.67 3.31
CA LEU A 25 13.43 15.06 3.80
C LEU A 25 14.14 15.18 5.14
N SER A 26 14.24 14.09 5.90
CA SER A 26 14.90 14.04 7.20
C SER A 26 16.32 13.49 7.17
N ASP A 27 16.88 13.21 5.99
CA ASP A 27 18.15 12.49 5.82
C ASP A 27 18.21 11.17 6.63
N GLY A 28 17.10 10.43 6.65
CA GLY A 28 16.96 9.15 7.34
C GLY A 28 16.82 9.25 8.86
N LYS A 29 16.65 10.46 9.43
CA LYS A 29 16.50 10.67 10.88
C LYS A 29 15.11 10.31 11.39
N TYR A 30 14.09 10.44 10.55
CA TYR A 30 12.71 10.05 10.88
C TYR A 30 12.30 8.90 9.97
N ASN A 31 12.43 7.67 10.47
CA ASN A 31 11.95 6.48 9.77
C ASN A 31 10.53 6.17 10.23
N VAL A 32 9.54 6.52 9.40
CA VAL A 32 8.15 6.24 9.74
C VAL A 32 7.92 4.73 9.80
N PHE A 33 8.39 3.98 8.80
CA PHE A 33 8.45 2.50 8.84
C PHE A 33 9.89 2.02 8.72
N SER A 34 10.23 1.04 9.53
CA SER A 34 11.45 0.24 9.37
C SER A 34 11.44 -0.54 8.06
N LEU A 35 12.61 -1.04 7.65
CA LEU A 35 12.75 -1.88 6.45
C LEU A 35 11.81 -3.09 6.47
N VAL A 36 11.73 -3.79 7.60
CA VAL A 36 10.90 -5.01 7.73
C VAL A 36 9.42 -4.68 7.64
N GLU A 37 8.97 -3.57 8.25
CA GLU A 37 7.59 -3.12 8.12
C GLU A 37 7.24 -2.77 6.67
N ARG A 38 8.14 -2.11 5.94
CA ARG A 38 7.97 -1.82 4.50
C ARG A 38 7.87 -3.10 3.67
N ILE A 39 8.65 -4.14 4.01
CA ILE A 39 8.55 -5.46 3.38
C ILE A 39 7.16 -6.05 3.59
N PHE A 40 6.65 -6.05 4.83
CA PHE A 40 5.33 -6.58 5.13
C PHE A 40 4.21 -5.83 4.38
N ILE A 41 4.27 -4.49 4.33
CA ILE A 41 3.30 -3.70 3.55
C ILE A 41 3.34 -4.09 2.06
N ASN A 42 4.54 -4.26 1.48
CA ASN A 42 4.67 -4.69 0.09
C ASN A 42 4.20 -6.14 -0.15
N GLN A 43 4.34 -7.04 0.83
CA GLN A 43 3.80 -8.39 0.74
C GLN A 43 2.26 -8.37 0.67
N GLU A 44 1.60 -7.52 1.45
CA GLU A 44 0.14 -7.36 1.36
C GLU A 44 -0.27 -6.75 0.02
N ARG A 45 0.44 -5.73 -0.47
CA ARG A 45 0.21 -5.20 -1.83
C ARG A 45 0.32 -6.31 -2.89
N GLY A 46 1.35 -7.16 -2.81
CA GLY A 46 1.52 -8.28 -3.72
C GLY A 46 0.40 -9.32 -3.64
N ALA A 47 -0.11 -9.60 -2.43
CA ALA A 47 -1.26 -10.48 -2.25
C ALA A 47 -2.53 -9.91 -2.90
N LEU A 48 -2.80 -8.62 -2.68
CA LEU A 48 -3.94 -7.92 -3.29
C LEU A 48 -3.84 -7.89 -4.82
N PHE A 49 -2.66 -7.65 -5.39
CA PHE A 49 -2.47 -7.74 -6.84
C PHE A 49 -2.70 -9.16 -7.39
N SER A 50 -2.30 -10.20 -6.66
CA SER A 50 -2.56 -11.58 -7.09
C SER A 50 -4.06 -11.92 -7.09
N GLN A 51 -4.82 -11.38 -6.13
CA GLN A 51 -6.29 -11.53 -6.11
C GLN A 51 -6.92 -10.85 -7.33
N LEU A 52 -6.49 -9.62 -7.67
CA LEU A 52 -6.96 -8.94 -8.88
C LEU A 52 -6.57 -9.68 -10.17
N ALA A 53 -5.39 -10.29 -10.22
CA ALA A 53 -4.94 -11.08 -11.38
C ALA A 53 -5.80 -12.33 -11.56
N GLU A 54 -6.18 -13.00 -10.48
CA GLU A 54 -7.12 -14.14 -10.53
C GLU A 54 -8.51 -13.69 -11.00
N GLU A 55 -9.03 -12.57 -10.48
CA GLU A 55 -10.31 -12.00 -10.94
C GLU A 55 -10.32 -11.71 -12.45
N LYS A 56 -9.16 -11.36 -13.03
CA LYS A 56 -8.98 -11.13 -14.48
C LYS A 56 -8.70 -12.40 -15.28
N GLY A 57 -8.52 -13.55 -14.62
CA GLY A 57 -8.15 -14.82 -15.26
C GLY A 57 -6.70 -14.88 -15.75
N GLU A 58 -5.82 -14.03 -15.20
CA GLU A 58 -4.39 -13.99 -15.56
C GLU A 58 -3.57 -15.07 -14.85
N ILE A 59 -4.04 -15.56 -13.70
CA ILE A 59 -3.43 -16.62 -12.90
C ILE A 59 -4.47 -17.64 -12.41
N PHE A 60 -4.01 -18.80 -11.95
CA PHE A 60 -4.88 -19.82 -11.37
C PHE A 60 -5.20 -19.56 -9.89
N PRO A 61 -6.35 -20.07 -9.37
CA PRO A 61 -6.73 -19.85 -7.96
C PRO A 61 -5.70 -20.33 -6.93
N HIS A 62 -4.93 -21.38 -7.24
CA HIS A 62 -3.90 -21.90 -6.34
C HIS A 62 -2.61 -21.04 -6.31
N GLU A 63 -2.49 -20.07 -7.22
CA GLU A 63 -1.38 -19.11 -7.28
C GLU A 63 -1.70 -17.82 -6.52
N VAL A 64 -2.95 -17.65 -6.07
CA VAL A 64 -3.40 -16.50 -5.28
C VAL A 64 -2.69 -16.49 -3.94
N ARG A 65 -2.06 -15.36 -3.62
CA ARG A 65 -1.36 -15.17 -2.35
C ARG A 65 -2.33 -14.59 -1.33
N THR A 66 -2.32 -15.16 -0.13
CA THR A 66 -3.12 -14.71 1.01
C THR A 66 -2.18 -14.18 2.10
N TYR A 67 -1.84 -12.90 2.00
CA TYR A 67 -1.05 -12.22 3.02
C TYR A 67 -1.74 -10.94 3.47
N LYS A 68 -1.79 -10.74 4.79
CA LYS A 68 -2.24 -9.52 5.43
C LYS A 68 -1.19 -9.10 6.45
N VAL A 69 -0.92 -7.80 6.55
CA VAL A 69 0.05 -7.32 7.55
C VAL A 69 -0.38 -7.68 8.98
N PRO A 70 0.57 -7.92 9.89
CA PRO A 70 0.30 -8.04 11.32
C PRO A 70 -0.42 -6.81 11.89
N GLU A 71 -1.25 -7.02 12.91
CA GLU A 71 -2.11 -5.99 13.52
C GLU A 71 -1.31 -4.76 14.02
N GLN A 72 -0.09 -4.97 14.50
CA GLN A 72 0.79 -3.90 14.96
C GLN A 72 1.14 -2.93 13.82
N ILE A 73 1.37 -3.47 12.62
CA ILE A 73 1.68 -2.70 11.41
C ILE A 73 0.40 -2.07 10.86
N GLU A 74 -0.73 -2.78 10.94
CA GLU A 74 -2.05 -2.24 10.58
C GLU A 74 -2.37 -0.95 11.35
N ARG A 75 -2.17 -0.96 12.67
CA ARG A 75 -2.38 0.24 13.49
C ARG A 75 -1.50 1.41 13.04
N LYS A 76 -0.25 1.11 12.66
CA LYS A 76 0.70 2.11 12.19
C LYS A 76 0.33 2.66 10.81
N ILE A 77 -0.11 1.81 9.88
CA ILE A 77 -0.68 2.22 8.58
C ILE A 77 -1.86 3.17 8.80
N LYS A 78 -2.76 2.84 9.74
CA LYS A 78 -3.92 3.70 10.06
C LYS A 78 -3.47 5.07 10.57
N LEU A 79 -2.54 5.13 11.52
CA LEU A 79 -2.01 6.40 12.03
C LEU A 79 -1.32 7.22 10.92
N THR A 80 -0.54 6.58 10.06
CA THR A 80 0.12 7.26 8.93
C THR A 80 -0.90 7.77 7.91
N LYS A 81 -1.98 7.03 7.64
CA LYS A 81 -3.07 7.49 6.79
C LYS A 81 -3.74 8.75 7.35
N GLU A 82 -4.05 8.76 8.64
CA GLU A 82 -4.61 9.92 9.33
C GLU A 82 -3.67 11.14 9.27
N GLN A 83 -2.36 10.93 9.36
CA GLN A 83 -1.36 12.01 9.19
C GLN A 83 -1.32 12.54 7.76
N ILE A 84 -1.38 11.68 6.75
CA ILE A 84 -1.44 12.09 5.35
C ILE A 84 -2.68 12.98 5.11
N GLU A 85 -3.83 12.57 5.63
CA GLU A 85 -5.09 13.32 5.54
C GLU A 85 -4.99 14.67 6.26
N ALA A 86 -4.41 14.70 7.46
CA ALA A 86 -4.25 15.93 8.24
C ALA A 86 -3.28 16.95 7.62
N THR A 87 -2.31 16.47 6.83
CA THR A 87 -1.25 17.34 6.25
C THR A 87 -1.60 17.89 4.87
N ASN A 88 -2.76 17.53 4.29
CA ASN A 88 -3.12 17.87 2.90
C ASN A 88 -1.98 17.57 1.91
N TRP A 89 -1.21 16.49 2.15
CA TRP A 89 -0.03 16.14 1.36
C TRP A 89 -0.35 15.86 -0.12
N GLY A 90 -1.62 15.69 -0.47
CA GLY A 90 -2.11 15.54 -1.84
C GLY A 90 -2.24 14.08 -2.28
N GLY A 91 -1.29 13.22 -1.89
CA GLY A 91 -1.34 11.77 -2.11
C GLY A 91 -1.57 11.34 -3.56
N PHE A 92 -1.79 10.04 -3.75
CA PHE A 92 -2.30 9.49 -5.01
C PHE A 92 -3.75 9.07 -4.82
N THR A 93 -4.61 9.49 -5.75
CA THR A 93 -5.99 8.99 -5.85
C THR A 93 -6.02 7.63 -6.54
N LYS A 94 -7.14 6.92 -6.40
CA LYS A 94 -7.39 5.64 -7.07
C LYS A 94 -7.17 5.74 -8.59
N ASP A 95 -7.68 6.80 -9.21
CA ASP A 95 -7.52 7.04 -10.65
C ASP A 95 -6.06 7.26 -11.06
N GLN A 96 -5.27 7.96 -10.23
CA GLN A 96 -3.87 8.24 -10.51
C GLN A 96 -3.00 6.99 -10.40
N LEU A 97 -3.34 6.07 -9.50
CA LEU A 97 -2.55 4.86 -9.26
C LEU A 97 -2.87 3.75 -10.27
N LEU A 98 -4.16 3.53 -10.57
CA LEU A 98 -4.62 2.37 -11.32
C LEU A 98 -4.66 2.59 -12.84
N LYS A 99 -4.83 3.83 -13.34
CA LYS A 99 -4.80 4.11 -14.79
C LYS A 99 -3.44 3.90 -15.43
N THR A 100 -2.36 4.00 -14.67
CA THR A 100 -0.99 3.74 -15.15
C THR A 100 -0.71 2.28 -15.50
N GLN A 101 -1.64 1.35 -15.23
CA GLN A 101 -1.48 -0.09 -15.49
C GLN A 101 -2.34 -0.63 -16.64
N GLU A 102 -3.08 0.24 -17.34
CA GLU A 102 -3.87 -0.12 -18.53
C GLU A 102 -3.20 0.30 -19.86
N SER A 103 -1.92 0.71 -19.82
CA SER A 103 -1.12 1.13 -20.98
C SER A 103 -0.11 0.08 -21.42
#